data_AF-A0A844FJA9-F1
#
_entry.id   AF-A0A844FJA9-F1
#
_cell.length_a   1.000
_cell.length_b   1.000
_cell.length_c   1.000
_cell.angle_alpha   90.00
_cell.angle_beta   90.00
_cell.angle_gamma   90.00
#
_symmetry.space_group_name_H-M   'P 1'
#
loop_
_entity.id
_entity.type
_entity.pdbx_description
1 polymer ?
#
loop_
_entity_poly.entity_id
_entity_poly.type
_entity_poly.pdbx_seq_one_letter_code
_entity_poly.pdbx_strand_id
1 'polypeptide(L)'
;MDIKKSDYALYLLKGILISYIVTFLMLTIISLLLTYTNLKESSIPILTTVVMIVSIVLGSIYLTLKIGEKGWLNGGIIGLLYIVILIILNKIFIKPFMFNMYFITKIIVSLVIGIIGGMIGINLK
;
A
#
# COMPACT_ATOMS: atom_id res chain seq x y z
N MET A 1 -16.77 20.66 -5.11
CA MET A 1 -17.23 19.64 -6.07
C MET A 1 -17.87 18.55 -5.24
N ASP A 2 -19.19 18.48 -5.18
CA ASP A 2 -19.89 17.48 -4.36
C ASP A 2 -19.72 16.11 -4.99
N ILE A 3 -18.80 15.32 -4.46
CA ILE A 3 -18.55 13.95 -4.92
C ILE A 3 -19.74 13.11 -4.47
N LYS A 4 -20.46 12.52 -5.42
CA LYS A 4 -21.50 11.55 -5.09
C LYS A 4 -20.86 10.37 -4.38
N LYS A 5 -21.55 9.82 -3.39
CA LYS A 5 -21.07 8.67 -2.60
C LYS A 5 -20.66 7.47 -3.47
N SER A 6 -21.30 7.28 -4.63
CA SER A 6 -20.93 6.28 -5.64
C SER A 6 -19.52 6.50 -6.20
N ASP A 7 -19.15 7.75 -6.44
CA ASP A 7 -17.90 8.12 -7.10
C ASP A 7 -16.74 8.01 -6.12
N TYR A 8 -16.96 8.34 -4.85
CA TYR A 8 -15.99 8.11 -3.77
C TYR A 8 -15.59 6.63 -3.69
N ALA A 9 -16.57 5.72 -3.64
CA ALA A 9 -16.30 4.29 -3.55
C ALA A 9 -15.52 3.78 -4.78
N LEU A 10 -15.84 4.28 -5.98
CA LEU A 10 -15.12 3.94 -7.21
C LEU A 10 -13.67 4.44 -7.18
N TYR A 11 -13.42 5.67 -6.73
CA TYR A 11 -12.06 6.19 -6.61
C TYR A 11 -11.25 5.47 -5.54
N LEU A 12 -11.86 5.14 -4.41
CA LEU A 12 -11.24 4.35 -3.35
C LEU A 12 -10.80 2.99 -3.86
N LEU A 13 -11.69 2.28 -4.55
CA LEU A 13 -11.41 0.97 -5.13
C LEU A 13 -10.28 1.05 -6.18
N LYS A 14 -10.29 2.08 -7.03
CA LYS A 14 -9.20 2.34 -7.99
C LYS A 14 -7.87 2.64 -7.29
N GLY A 15 -7.86 3.39 -6.20
CA GLY A 15 -6.63 3.68 -5.43
C GLY A 15 -6.01 2.42 -4.81
N ILE A 16 -6.85 1.53 -4.26
CA ILE A 16 -6.39 0.22 -3.74
C ILE A 16 -5.84 -0.63 -4.88
N LEU A 17 -6.56 -0.68 -6.02
CA LEU A 17 -6.17 -1.46 -7.18
C LEU A 17 -4.83 -0.97 -7.77
N ILE A 18 -4.62 0.34 -7.84
CA ILE A 18 -3.32 0.94 -8.22
C ILE A 18 -2.22 0.51 -7.25
N SER A 19 -2.47 0.55 -5.93
CA SER A 19 -1.50 0.11 -4.92
C SER A 19 -1.06 -1.34 -5.17
N TYR A 20 -2.00 -2.24 -5.43
CA TYR A 20 -1.69 -3.66 -5.68
C TYR A 20 -1.05 -3.92 -7.04
N ILE A 21 -1.42 -3.18 -8.08
CA ILE A 21 -0.71 -3.24 -9.38
C ILE A 21 0.75 -2.83 -9.20
N VAL A 22 1.02 -1.73 -8.52
CA VAL A 22 2.39 -1.28 -8.22
C VAL A 22 3.13 -2.33 -7.39
N THR A 23 2.49 -2.89 -6.36
CA THR A 23 3.07 -3.96 -5.55
C THR A 23 3.48 -5.14 -6.43
N PHE A 24 2.58 -5.61 -7.29
CA PHE A 24 2.84 -6.74 -8.18
C PHE A 24 3.99 -6.48 -9.16
N LEU A 25 4.01 -5.30 -9.79
CA LEU A 25 5.09 -4.90 -10.69
C LEU A 25 6.44 -4.83 -9.97
N MET A 26 6.51 -4.18 -8.81
CA MET A 26 7.77 -4.07 -8.06
C MET A 26 8.24 -5.41 -7.51
N LEU A 27 7.33 -6.28 -7.03
CA LEU A 27 7.70 -7.61 -6.59
C LEU A 27 8.25 -8.46 -7.74
N THR A 28 7.70 -8.32 -8.95
CA THR A 28 8.23 -8.98 -10.15
C THR A 28 9.67 -8.52 -10.44
N ILE A 29 9.93 -7.21 -10.37
CA ILE A 29 11.27 -6.64 -10.54
C ILE A 29 12.23 -7.18 -9.47
N ILE A 30 11.82 -7.18 -8.20
CA ILE A 30 12.63 -7.71 -7.10
C ILE A 30 12.92 -9.20 -7.30
N SER A 31 11.94 -9.98 -7.74
CA SER A 31 12.11 -11.41 -8.02
C SER A 31 13.16 -11.63 -9.11
N LEU A 32 13.11 -10.88 -10.21
CA LEU A 32 14.11 -10.97 -11.27
C LEU A 32 15.51 -10.57 -10.78
N LEU A 33 15.60 -9.50 -9.98
CA LEU A 33 16.86 -9.06 -9.40
C LEU A 33 17.45 -10.15 -8.49
N LEU A 34 16.65 -10.78 -7.62
CA LEU A 34 17.11 -11.89 -6.77
C LEU A 34 17.59 -13.09 -7.60
N THR A 35 16.93 -13.39 -8.72
CA THR A 35 17.31 -14.52 -9.59
C THR A 35 18.63 -14.28 -10.34
N TYR A 36 18.88 -13.06 -10.81
CA TYR A 36 20.00 -12.76 -11.72
C TYR A 36 21.16 -12.00 -11.07
N THR A 37 21.05 -11.62 -9.80
CA THR A 37 22.11 -10.88 -9.09
C THR A 37 22.45 -11.53 -7.75
N ASN A 38 23.57 -11.15 -7.15
CA ASN A 38 24.01 -11.66 -5.84
C ASN A 38 23.27 -11.00 -4.67
N LEU A 39 22.02 -10.57 -4.86
CA LEU A 39 21.20 -10.04 -3.77
C LEU A 39 20.90 -11.16 -2.77
N LYS A 40 21.18 -10.89 -1.50
CA LYS A 40 20.91 -11.84 -0.43
C LYS A 40 19.42 -11.95 -0.16
N GLU A 41 18.93 -13.16 0.08
CA GLU A 41 17.54 -13.40 0.53
C GLU A 41 17.21 -12.69 1.84
N SER A 42 18.21 -12.43 2.69
CA SER A 42 18.06 -11.62 3.90
C SER A 42 17.57 -10.19 3.62
N SER A 43 17.64 -9.71 2.38
CA SER A 43 17.13 -8.40 1.95
C SER A 43 15.64 -8.40 1.62
N ILE A 44 14.98 -9.57 1.52
CA ILE A 44 13.54 -9.66 1.19
C ILE A 44 12.66 -8.87 2.17
N PRO A 45 12.87 -8.91 3.51
CA PRO A 45 12.02 -8.17 4.44
C PRO A 45 12.10 -6.64 4.25
N ILE A 46 13.30 -6.10 3.96
CA ILE A 46 13.45 -4.65 3.73
C ILE A 46 12.90 -4.25 2.36
N LEU A 47 13.19 -5.02 1.31
CA LEU A 47 12.70 -4.76 -0.05
C LEU A 47 11.17 -4.77 -0.12
N THR A 48 10.52 -5.78 0.45
CA THR A 48 9.04 -5.85 0.47
C THR A 48 8.40 -4.73 1.30
N THR A 49 9.11 -4.21 2.30
CA THR A 49 8.64 -3.04 3.07
C THR A 49 8.71 -1.77 2.22
N VAL A 50 9.79 -1.57 1.46
CA VAL A 50 9.90 -0.45 0.52
C VAL A 50 8.81 -0.50 -0.55
N VAL A 51 8.55 -1.70 -1.11
CA VAL A 51 7.45 -1.88 -2.09
C VAL A 51 6.10 -1.50 -1.50
N MET A 52 5.82 -1.95 -0.28
CA MET A 52 4.59 -1.59 0.42
C MET A 52 4.47 -0.07 0.56
N ILE A 53 5.53 0.60 1.00
CA ILE A 53 5.55 2.06 1.19
C ILE A 53 5.21 2.76 -0.12
N VAL A 54 5.94 2.46 -1.19
CA VAL A 54 5.75 3.11 -2.51
C VAL A 54 4.34 2.84 -3.04
N SER A 55 3.86 1.61 -2.91
CA SER A 55 2.54 1.21 -3.38
C SER A 55 1.42 1.98 -2.68
N ILE A 56 1.46 2.04 -1.35
CA ILE A 56 0.47 2.76 -0.54
C ILE A 56 0.51 4.26 -0.85
N VAL A 57 1.69 4.85 -0.99
CA VAL A 57 1.84 6.27 -1.33
C VAL A 57 1.18 6.57 -2.67
N LEU A 58 1.48 5.80 -3.72
CA LEU A 58 0.91 6.04 -5.05
C LEU A 58 -0.61 5.88 -5.08
N GLY A 59 -1.16 4.87 -4.40
CA GLY A 59 -2.61 4.70 -4.30
C GLY A 59 -3.30 5.80 -3.48
N SER A 60 -2.65 6.25 -2.40
CA SER A 60 -3.14 7.35 -1.55
C SER A 60 -3.12 8.68 -2.28
N ILE A 61 -2.05 8.98 -3.02
CA ILE A 61 -1.94 10.17 -3.87
C ILE A 61 -3.05 10.14 -4.92
N TYR A 62 -3.23 9.02 -5.63
CA TYR A 62 -4.29 8.91 -6.64
C TYR A 62 -5.68 9.23 -6.08
N LEU A 63 -6.03 8.61 -4.94
CA LEU A 63 -7.33 8.80 -4.31
C LEU A 63 -7.55 10.27 -3.91
N THR A 64 -6.56 10.85 -3.25
CA THR A 64 -6.64 12.22 -2.72
C THR A 64 -6.61 13.28 -3.80
N LEU A 65 -5.94 13.05 -4.93
CA LEU A 65 -6.04 13.92 -6.11
C LEU A 65 -7.46 13.95 -6.70
N LYS A 66 -8.16 12.81 -6.70
CA LYS A 66 -9.53 12.71 -7.22
C LYS A 66 -10.57 13.29 -6.25
N ILE A 67 -10.40 13.03 -4.96
CA ILE A 67 -11.33 13.53 -3.94
C ILE A 67 -11.09 15.02 -3.64
N GLY A 68 -9.83 15.41 -3.49
CA GLY A 68 -9.43 16.78 -3.25
C GLY A 68 -9.81 17.34 -1.88
N GLU A 69 -10.11 16.48 -0.90
CA GLU A 69 -10.27 16.85 0.50
C GLU A 69 -9.74 15.76 1.44
N LYS A 70 -9.49 16.14 2.71
CA LYS A 70 -9.13 15.24 3.83
C LYS A 70 -8.03 14.23 3.49
N GLY A 71 -6.90 14.72 2.97
CA GLY A 71 -5.78 13.90 2.49
C GLY A 71 -5.29 12.88 3.53
N TRP A 72 -5.10 13.30 4.78
CA TRP A 72 -4.69 12.43 5.88
C TRP A 72 -5.65 11.26 6.11
N LEU A 73 -6.97 11.52 6.06
CA LEU A 73 -8.01 10.51 6.29
C LEU A 73 -8.09 9.53 5.12
N ASN A 74 -8.19 10.04 3.90
CA ASN A 74 -8.31 9.23 2.70
C ASN A 74 -7.06 8.38 2.46
N GLY A 75 -5.88 8.93 2.70
CA GLY A 75 -4.63 8.17 2.68
C GLY A 75 -4.56 7.10 3.77
N GLY A 76 -4.97 7.43 4.99
CA GLY A 76 -5.08 6.45 6.08
C GLY A 76 -6.03 5.29 5.75
N ILE A 77 -7.15 5.55 5.09
CA ILE A 77 -8.09 4.52 4.63
C ILE A 77 -7.44 3.60 3.59
N ILE A 78 -6.68 4.12 2.63
CA ILE A 78 -5.92 3.29 1.67
C ILE A 78 -4.90 2.41 2.42
N GLY A 79 -4.11 2.99 3.32
CA GLY A 79 -3.12 2.26 4.11
C GLY A 79 -3.73 1.16 4.99
N LEU A 80 -4.89 1.42 5.58
CA LEU A 80 -5.65 0.46 6.38
C LEU A 80 -6.23 -0.66 5.51
N LEU A 81 -6.86 -0.34 4.39
CA LEU A 81 -7.44 -1.35 3.50
C LEU A 81 -6.35 -2.23 2.87
N TYR A 82 -5.21 -1.63 2.49
CA TYR A 82 -4.05 -2.38 2.01
C TYR A 82 -3.58 -3.41 3.04
N ILE A 83 -3.38 -3.01 4.30
CA ILE A 83 -2.89 -3.98 5.30
C ILE A 83 -3.93 -5.04 5.64
N VAL A 84 -5.22 -4.70 5.68
CA VAL A 84 -6.31 -5.68 5.87
C VAL A 84 -6.29 -6.74 4.77
N ILE A 85 -6.20 -6.32 3.50
CA ILE A 85 -6.11 -7.25 2.38
C ILE A 85 -4.82 -8.08 2.48
N LEU A 86 -3.69 -7.47 2.85
CA LEU A 86 -2.42 -8.18 3.03
C LEU A 86 -2.50 -9.23 4.16
N ILE A 87 -3.17 -8.94 5.27
CA ILE A 87 -3.42 -9.88 6.37
C ILE A 87 -4.23 -11.08 5.88
N ILE A 88 -5.30 -10.83 5.12
CA ILE A 88 -6.16 -11.88 4.54
C ILE A 88 -5.34 -12.77 3.60
N LEU A 89 -4.53 -12.17 2.72
CA LEU A 89 -3.64 -12.91 1.83
C LEU A 89 -2.64 -13.77 2.60
N ASN A 90 -1.96 -13.22 3.62
CA ASN A 90 -1.03 -13.98 4.44
C ASN A 90 -1.71 -15.20 5.09
N LYS A 91 -2.92 -15.04 5.61
CA LYS A 91 -3.68 -16.13 6.24
C LYS A 91 -4.07 -17.24 5.26
N ILE A 92 -4.35 -16.89 4.00
CA ILE A 92 -4.74 -17.87 2.97
C ILE A 92 -3.53 -18.64 2.46
N PHE A 93 -2.42 -17.94 2.17
CA PHE A 93 -1.27 -18.50 1.47
C PHE A 93 -0.17 -19.04 2.39
N ILE A 94 -0.02 -18.52 3.61
CA ILE A 94 1.08 -18.89 4.53
C ILE A 94 0.51 -19.64 5.74
N LYS A 95 1.00 -20.87 5.96
CA LYS A 95 0.64 -21.72 7.11
C LYS A 95 1.91 -22.28 7.78
N PRO A 96 2.08 -22.18 9.11
CA PRO A 96 1.21 -21.50 10.08
C PRO A 96 1.32 -19.97 9.99
N PHE A 97 0.22 -19.25 10.26
CA PHE A 97 0.25 -17.79 10.34
C PHE A 97 1.06 -17.36 11.57
N MET A 98 2.22 -16.74 11.34
CA MET A 98 3.08 -16.24 12.40
C MET A 98 2.82 -14.76 12.66
N PHE A 99 2.13 -14.46 13.76
CA PHE A 99 1.97 -13.08 14.24
C PHE A 99 3.24 -12.65 14.98
N ASN A 100 4.15 -11.95 14.31
CA ASN A 100 5.43 -11.52 14.86
C ASN A 100 5.55 -9.99 14.92
N MET A 101 6.61 -9.49 15.57
CA MET A 101 6.86 -8.04 15.71
C MET A 101 7.01 -7.34 14.34
N TYR A 102 7.51 -8.07 13.33
CA TYR A 102 7.61 -7.58 11.96
C TYR A 102 6.23 -7.35 11.31
N PHE A 103 5.24 -8.17 11.64
CA PHE A 103 3.86 -8.00 11.20
C PHE A 103 3.20 -6.77 11.84
N ILE A 104 3.42 -6.57 13.14
CA ILE A 104 2.89 -5.41 13.88
C ILE A 104 3.47 -4.10 13.32
N THR A 105 4.77 -4.08 13.06
CA THR A 105 5.44 -2.92 12.45
C THR A 105 4.88 -2.61 11.06
N LYS A 106 4.57 -3.63 10.24
CA LYS A 106 3.90 -3.42 8.94
C LYS A 106 2.53 -2.74 9.06
N ILE A 107 1.73 -3.09 10.07
CA ILE A 107 0.42 -2.45 10.30
C ILE A 107 0.56 -0.97 10.63
N ILE A 108 1.51 -0.63 11.51
CA ILE A 108 1.73 0.77 11.91
C ILE A 108 2.28 1.56 10.72
N VAL A 109 3.29 1.02 10.04
CA VAL A 109 3.94 1.66 8.89
C VAL A 109 2.93 1.88 7.76
N SER A 110 2.09 0.91 7.42
CA SER A 110 1.11 1.05 6.34
C SER A 110 0.11 2.19 6.60
N LEU A 111 -0.35 2.33 7.85
CA LEU A 111 -1.23 3.41 8.28
C LEU A 111 -0.54 4.77 8.19
N VAL A 112 0.64 4.91 8.81
CA VAL A 112 1.40 6.17 8.83
C VAL A 112 1.76 6.61 7.42
N ILE A 113 2.22 5.69 6.58
CA ILE A 113 2.60 5.98 5.20
C ILE A 113 1.38 6.29 4.32
N GLY A 114 0.25 5.64 4.56
CA GLY A 114 -1.02 6.01 3.93
C GLY A 114 -1.39 7.46 4.25
N ILE A 115 -1.36 7.83 5.52
CA ILE A 115 -1.63 9.21 5.97
C ILE A 115 -0.68 10.20 5.30
N ILE A 116 0.63 9.93 5.32
CA ILE A 116 1.65 10.78 4.68
C ILE A 116 1.41 10.90 3.17
N GLY A 117 1.21 9.78 2.47
CA GLY A 117 0.96 9.77 1.03
C GLY A 117 -0.31 10.54 0.66
N GLY A 118 -1.36 10.44 1.46
CA GLY A 118 -2.59 11.20 1.25
C GLY A 118 -2.43 12.71 1.54
N MET A 119 -1.63 13.09 2.54
CA MET A 119 -1.26 14.49 2.78
C MET A 119 -0.40 15.05 1.64
N ILE A 120 0.48 14.24 1.04
CA ILE A 120 1.24 14.66 -0.14
C ILE A 120 0.29 14.87 -1.33
N GLY A 121 -0.64 13.94 -1.57
CA GLY A 121 -1.55 14.00 -2.71
C GLY A 121 -2.53 15.17 -2.66
N ILE A 122 -2.95 15.62 -1.47
CA ILE A 122 -3.81 16.81 -1.36
C ILE A 122 -3.09 18.10 -1.76
N ASN A 123 -1.79 18.20 -1.49
CA ASN A 123 -0.96 19.37 -1.81
C ASN A 123 -0.48 19.38 -3.27
N LEU A 124 -0.63 18.27 -3.99
CA LEU A 124 -0.31 18.13 -5.41
C LEU A 124 -1.48 18.47 -6.34
N LYS A 125 -2.68 18.70 -5.78
CA LYS A 125 -3.87 19.12 -6.52
C LYS A 125 -3.85 20.63 -6.76
#